data_AF-A0A8C0NZ66-F1
#
_entry.id   AF-A0A8C0NZ66-F1
#
_cell.length_a   1.000
_cell.length_b   1.000
_cell.length_c   1.000
_cell.angle_alpha   90.00
_cell.angle_beta   90.00
_cell.angle_gamma   90.00
#
_symmetry.space_group_name_H-M   'P 1'
#
loop_
_entity.id
_entity.type
_entity.pdbx_description
1 polymer ?
#
loop_
_entity_poly.entity_id
_entity_poly.type
_entity_poly.pdbx_seq_one_letter_code
_entity_poly.pdbx_strand_id
1 'polypeptide(L)'
;MPTDGRSPADLAGTPRLPGNRVRSTKSVRAPREVQRKWLRTSVLGACAVLAGLLLWSSMGGDDGVTEVLAHRGEILPGRFIEVPCSEDYDSHRRFEGCSPRKCGRGITDTVITRDEAQRIRSIAEKGLSLGGSDGGASILDLHSGALSVGKHFVNLYRYFGDKIQTVFSEEDFRLYRDVRQKVQLTIAQAFGISASSLYLTKPTFFSRINSTEAQTAHDEYWHAHVDKVTYGSFDYTSLLYLSDYLDDFSGGRFVFMEEGTNRTVEPRAGRVSFFTSGSENLHRVEKVQWGTRYACHHRLHLQPRPRHRRPGVQVARPPALPTGQPQDGTPPALLAHFLQQGAL
;
A
#
# COMPACT_ATOMS: atom_id res chain seq x y z
N MET A 1 37.20 -73.46 22.49
CA MET A 1 36.37 -73.41 23.71
C MET A 1 34.91 -73.61 23.28
N PRO A 2 34.49 -74.88 23.12
CA PRO A 2 33.11 -75.30 22.87
C PRO A 2 32.36 -75.40 24.21
N THR A 3 31.03 -75.53 24.23
CA THR A 3 30.24 -76.75 24.55
C THR A 3 28.88 -76.21 24.99
N ASP A 4 27.72 -76.83 24.97
CA ASP A 4 27.09 -78.07 24.47
C ASP A 4 25.59 -77.79 24.79
N GLY A 5 24.58 -78.23 24.06
CA GLY A 5 24.16 -79.62 24.06
C GLY A 5 22.63 -79.71 24.01
N ARG A 6 22.15 -80.57 23.12
CA ARG A 6 20.96 -81.46 23.14
C ARG A 6 19.67 -81.11 23.92
N SER A 7 18.57 -81.14 23.13
CA SER A 7 17.22 -81.73 23.34
C SER A 7 17.12 -82.98 24.26
N PRO A 8 15.93 -83.60 24.48
CA PRO A 8 14.54 -83.12 24.65
C PRO A 8 13.81 -83.84 25.84
N ALA A 9 12.50 -83.57 26.00
CA ALA A 9 11.41 -84.43 26.52
C ALA A 9 11.46 -85.05 27.95
N ASP A 10 10.37 -84.83 28.71
CA ASP A 10 9.69 -85.84 29.58
C ASP A 10 8.36 -85.20 30.09
N LEU A 11 7.16 -85.68 29.76
CA LEU A 11 6.41 -86.88 30.20
C LEU A 11 5.78 -86.80 31.61
N ALA A 12 4.44 -86.85 31.57
CA ALA A 12 3.50 -87.51 32.50
C ALA A 12 3.12 -86.85 33.85
N GLY A 13 1.81 -86.84 34.13
CA GLY A 13 1.27 -86.61 35.48
C GLY A 13 -0.21 -86.18 35.58
N THR A 14 -1.16 -86.98 35.10
CA THR A 14 -2.57 -87.01 35.62
C THR A 14 -2.59 -87.53 37.07
N PRO A 15 -3.62 -87.32 37.96
CA PRO A 15 -5.08 -87.34 37.65
C PRO A 15 -6.08 -86.54 38.57
N ARG A 16 -7.34 -86.48 38.09
CA ARG A 16 -8.68 -86.57 38.76
C ARG A 16 -9.14 -85.62 39.91
N LEU A 17 -10.10 -84.75 39.55
CA LEU A 17 -11.46 -84.43 40.11
C LEU A 17 -11.84 -84.91 41.54
N PRO A 18 -12.77 -84.25 42.31
CA PRO A 18 -14.01 -83.61 41.82
C PRO A 18 -14.59 -82.38 42.61
N GLY A 19 -15.67 -81.78 42.08
CA GLY A 19 -16.87 -81.50 42.91
C GLY A 19 -17.18 -80.08 43.43
N ASN A 20 -17.70 -79.22 42.56
CA ASN A 20 -18.81 -78.25 42.75
C ASN A 20 -18.93 -77.36 44.01
N ARG A 21 -18.86 -76.03 43.80
CA ARG A 21 -19.83 -75.07 44.37
C ARG A 21 -19.95 -73.80 43.52
N VAL A 22 -21.18 -73.53 43.07
CA VAL A 22 -21.59 -72.37 42.27
C VAL A 22 -21.44 -71.07 43.07
N ARG A 23 -20.83 -70.05 42.47
CA ARG A 23 -21.12 -68.64 42.81
C ARG A 23 -21.01 -67.76 41.56
N SER A 24 -22.14 -67.12 41.27
CA SER A 24 -22.38 -66.16 40.19
C SER A 24 -21.45 -64.96 40.25
N THR A 25 -20.83 -64.58 39.13
CA THR A 25 -20.37 -63.21 38.88
C THR A 25 -20.67 -62.78 37.45
N LYS A 26 -21.27 -61.60 37.37
CA LYS A 26 -21.83 -60.94 36.19
C LYS A 26 -20.73 -60.33 35.31
N SER A 27 -20.93 -60.47 33.99
CA SER A 27 -20.59 -59.54 32.89
C SER A 27 -19.53 -58.45 33.12
N VAL A 28 -18.41 -58.53 32.40
CA VAL A 28 -17.52 -57.40 32.07
C VAL A 28 -17.46 -57.25 30.56
N ARG A 29 -18.51 -56.64 29.96
CA ARG A 29 -18.54 -56.30 28.51
C ARG A 29 -18.88 -54.83 28.24
N ALA A 30 -18.81 -53.97 29.26
CA ALA A 30 -19.27 -52.57 29.20
C ALA A 30 -18.21 -51.46 28.95
N PRO A 31 -16.87 -51.62 28.98
CA PRO A 31 -15.98 -50.46 28.82
C PRO A 31 -15.73 -50.04 27.36
N ARG A 32 -15.80 -50.97 26.39
CA ARG A 32 -15.32 -50.74 25.01
C ARG A 32 -16.26 -49.90 24.15
N GLU A 33 -17.57 -49.98 24.35
CA GLU A 33 -18.52 -49.21 23.55
C GLU A 33 -18.59 -47.74 23.95
N VAL A 34 -18.49 -47.46 25.26
CA VAL A 34 -18.49 -46.08 25.78
C VAL A 34 -17.25 -45.34 25.32
N GLN A 35 -16.09 -45.99 25.34
CA GLN A 35 -14.83 -45.43 24.84
C GLN A 35 -14.87 -45.15 23.33
N ARG A 36 -15.50 -46.03 22.53
CA ARG A 36 -15.65 -45.84 21.07
C ARG A 36 -16.64 -44.71 20.74
N LYS A 37 -17.70 -44.54 21.53
CA LYS A 37 -18.65 -43.42 21.39
C LYS A 37 -17.98 -42.10 21.74
N TRP A 38 -17.22 -42.04 22.85
CA TRP A 38 -16.46 -40.85 23.24
C TRP A 38 -15.41 -40.44 22.20
N LEU A 39 -14.67 -41.41 21.63
CA LEU A 39 -13.69 -41.12 20.57
C LEU A 39 -14.37 -40.51 19.32
N ARG A 40 -15.52 -41.07 18.91
CA ARG A 40 -16.28 -40.57 17.75
C ARG A 40 -16.84 -39.17 17.99
N THR A 41 -17.37 -38.90 19.18
CA THR A 41 -17.87 -37.56 19.53
C THR A 41 -16.75 -36.53 19.62
N SER A 42 -15.58 -36.90 20.13
CA SER A 42 -14.41 -36.01 20.18
C SER A 42 -13.85 -35.71 18.79
N VAL A 43 -13.79 -36.70 17.90
CA VAL A 43 -13.36 -36.49 16.50
C VAL A 43 -14.36 -35.61 15.74
N LEU A 44 -15.66 -35.85 15.87
CA LEU A 44 -16.69 -35.01 15.25
C LEU A 44 -16.66 -33.58 15.79
N GLY A 45 -16.45 -33.40 17.10
CA GLY A 45 -16.27 -32.09 17.71
C GLY A 45 -15.01 -31.37 17.20
N ALA A 46 -13.89 -32.06 17.10
CA ALA A 46 -12.65 -31.49 16.55
C ALA A 46 -12.79 -31.12 15.07
N CYS A 47 -13.46 -31.95 14.26
CA CYS A 47 -13.76 -31.64 12.86
C CYS A 47 -14.70 -30.43 12.72
N ALA A 48 -15.71 -30.30 13.60
CA ALA A 48 -16.62 -29.16 13.59
C ALA A 48 -15.90 -27.86 14.00
N VAL A 49 -15.00 -27.93 14.98
CA VAL A 49 -14.17 -26.78 15.38
C VAL A 49 -13.18 -26.41 14.28
N LEU A 50 -12.52 -27.38 13.64
CA LEU A 50 -11.64 -27.12 12.49
C LEU A 50 -12.41 -26.56 11.31
N ALA A 51 -13.59 -27.10 10.98
CA ALA A 51 -14.45 -26.55 9.94
C ALA A 51 -14.93 -25.14 10.31
N GLY A 52 -15.27 -24.89 11.57
CA GLY A 52 -15.62 -23.57 12.08
C GLY A 52 -14.46 -22.57 12.01
N LEU A 53 -13.24 -22.99 12.32
CA LEU A 53 -12.02 -22.18 12.19
C LEU A 53 -11.66 -21.92 10.73
N LEU A 54 -11.82 -22.92 9.85
CA LEU A 54 -11.62 -22.77 8.41
C LEU A 54 -12.67 -21.84 7.79
N LEU A 55 -13.94 -22.00 8.15
CA LEU A 55 -15.03 -21.12 7.73
C LEU A 55 -14.83 -19.70 8.28
N TRP A 56 -14.46 -19.54 9.55
CA TRP A 56 -14.14 -18.25 10.15
C TRP A 56 -12.93 -17.59 9.48
N SER A 57 -11.89 -18.37 9.16
CA SER A 57 -10.73 -17.88 8.40
C SER A 57 -11.09 -17.47 6.97
N SER A 58 -12.10 -18.12 6.36
CA SER A 58 -12.62 -17.75 5.05
C SER A 58 -13.61 -16.56 5.09
N MET A 59 -14.22 -16.30 6.25
CA MET A 59 -15.16 -15.19 6.47
C MET A 59 -14.47 -13.93 7.02
N GLY A 60 -13.16 -13.99 7.33
CA GLY A 60 -12.36 -12.91 7.89
C GLY A 60 -11.70 -11.98 6.86
N GLY A 61 -12.22 -11.91 5.63
CA GLY A 61 -11.75 -11.01 4.60
C GLY A 61 -12.83 -10.78 3.56
N ASP A 62 -13.58 -9.69 3.69
CA ASP A 62 -14.41 -9.16 2.61
C ASP A 62 -13.49 -8.57 1.53
N ASP A 63 -12.74 -9.42 0.84
CA ASP A 63 -12.10 -9.08 -0.41
C ASP A 63 -13.05 -9.52 -1.52
N GLY A 64 -14.10 -8.72 -1.73
CA GLY A 64 -14.94 -8.81 -2.91
C GLY A 64 -14.08 -9.00 -4.15
N VAL A 65 -14.52 -9.87 -5.06
CA VAL A 65 -13.79 -10.29 -6.28
C VAL A 65 -12.99 -9.11 -6.85
N THR A 66 -11.67 -9.29 -6.97
CA THR A 66 -10.76 -8.24 -7.45
C THR A 66 -10.40 -8.51 -8.91
N GLU A 67 -10.74 -7.57 -9.78
CA GLU A 67 -10.26 -7.56 -11.17
C GLU A 67 -8.92 -6.81 -11.23
N VAL A 68 -7.92 -7.39 -11.87
CA VAL A 68 -6.61 -6.75 -12.01
C VAL A 68 -6.58 -5.91 -13.29
N LEU A 69 -6.60 -4.58 -13.11
CA LEU A 69 -6.50 -3.60 -14.20
C LEU A 69 -5.11 -3.50 -14.80
N ALA A 70 -4.08 -3.86 -14.06
CA ALA A 70 -2.71 -3.82 -14.54
C ALA A 70 -1.87 -4.87 -13.79
N HIS A 71 -1.58 -6.00 -14.41
CA HIS A 71 -0.70 -7.03 -13.85
C HIS A 71 0.75 -6.59 -13.87
N ARG A 72 1.58 -7.08 -12.94
CA ARG A 72 3.01 -6.74 -12.91
C ARG A 72 3.79 -7.28 -14.12
N GLY A 73 3.31 -8.42 -14.65
CA GLY A 73 3.96 -9.13 -15.76
C GLY A 73 3.63 -8.57 -17.14
N GLU A 74 2.65 -7.67 -17.27
CA GLU A 74 2.33 -7.00 -18.54
C GLU A 74 3.08 -5.68 -18.70
N ILE A 75 3.35 -5.33 -19.96
CA ILE A 75 3.87 -4.01 -20.36
C ILE A 75 2.77 -3.27 -21.09
N LEU A 76 2.31 -2.16 -20.53
CA LEU A 76 1.22 -1.36 -21.06
C LEU A 76 1.76 -0.12 -21.79
N PRO A 77 1.64 -0.02 -23.14
CA PRO A 77 1.94 1.22 -23.85
C PRO A 77 1.08 2.38 -23.36
N GLY A 78 -0.20 2.08 -23.11
CA GLY A 78 -1.15 2.97 -22.50
C GLY A 78 -2.51 2.28 -22.45
N ARG A 79 -3.12 2.25 -21.26
CA ARG A 79 -4.48 1.76 -21.03
C ARG A 79 -5.25 2.91 -20.41
N PHE A 80 -6.36 3.32 -21.01
CA PHE A 80 -7.23 4.36 -20.47
C PHE A 80 -8.64 3.82 -20.36
N ILE A 81 -9.21 3.92 -19.16
CA ILE A 81 -10.56 3.48 -18.82
C ILE A 81 -11.35 4.72 -18.47
N GLU A 82 -12.34 5.05 -19.28
CA GLU A 82 -13.24 6.15 -19.00
C GLU A 82 -14.24 5.75 -17.92
N VAL A 83 -14.51 6.66 -16.98
CA VAL A 83 -15.52 6.49 -15.94
C VAL A 83 -16.41 7.73 -15.89
N PRO A 84 -17.69 7.61 -15.46
CA PRO A 84 -18.54 8.78 -15.27
C PRO A 84 -17.89 9.78 -14.29
N CYS A 85 -17.86 11.06 -14.66
CA CYS A 85 -17.39 12.10 -13.75
C CYS A 85 -18.33 12.23 -12.54
N SER A 86 -17.76 12.36 -11.34
CA SER A 86 -18.54 12.64 -10.14
C SER A 86 -19.13 14.05 -10.12
N GLU A 87 -20.15 14.21 -9.27
CA GLU A 87 -20.77 15.51 -8.97
C GLU A 87 -19.79 16.49 -8.27
N ASP A 88 -18.64 16.01 -7.79
CA ASP A 88 -17.60 16.84 -7.15
C ASP A 88 -17.14 18.00 -8.06
N TYR A 89 -17.20 17.78 -9.37
CA TYR A 89 -16.80 18.73 -10.40
C TYR A 89 -17.92 19.71 -10.78
N ASP A 90 -19.16 19.46 -10.37
CA ASP A 90 -20.32 20.26 -10.77
C ASP A 90 -20.34 21.65 -10.13
N SER A 91 -19.84 21.76 -8.91
CA SER A 91 -19.70 23.04 -8.18
C SER A 91 -18.72 24.02 -8.86
N HIS A 92 -17.75 23.49 -9.63
CA HIS A 92 -16.69 24.25 -10.30
C HIS A 92 -17.04 24.58 -11.77
N ARG A 93 -18.19 24.12 -12.30
CA ARG A 93 -18.74 24.41 -13.65
C ARG A 93 -18.82 25.91 -14.01
N ARG A 94 -18.54 26.82 -13.08
CA ARG A 94 -18.59 28.27 -13.29
C ARG A 94 -17.38 28.85 -14.04
N PHE A 95 -16.32 28.08 -14.29
CA PHE A 95 -15.16 28.55 -15.07
C PHE A 95 -14.73 27.52 -16.11
N GLU A 96 -14.73 27.93 -17.39
CA GLU A 96 -14.27 27.11 -18.50
C GLU A 96 -12.79 26.76 -18.34
N GLY A 97 -12.43 25.49 -18.57
CA GLY A 97 -11.05 25.00 -18.43
C GLY A 97 -10.56 24.77 -17.00
N CYS A 98 -11.42 24.89 -15.98
CA CYS A 98 -11.06 24.70 -14.56
C CYS A 98 -11.56 23.38 -13.95
N SER A 99 -12.15 22.48 -14.75
CA SER A 99 -12.68 21.21 -14.26
C SER A 99 -12.53 20.13 -15.33
N PRO A 100 -12.21 18.88 -14.94
CA PRO A 100 -12.18 17.75 -15.85
C PRO A 100 -13.51 17.63 -16.60
N ARG A 101 -13.42 17.47 -17.93
CA ARG A 101 -14.58 17.17 -18.80
C ARG A 101 -14.65 15.69 -19.19
N LYS A 102 -13.54 14.99 -19.01
CA LYS A 102 -13.36 13.57 -19.23
C LYS A 102 -12.76 13.00 -17.94
N CYS A 103 -13.39 11.99 -17.36
CA CYS A 103 -12.93 11.32 -16.14
C CYS A 103 -12.55 9.89 -16.45
N GLY A 104 -11.58 9.36 -15.70
CA GLY A 104 -10.98 8.09 -16.08
C GLY A 104 -9.74 7.74 -15.32
N ARG A 105 -9.21 6.57 -15.67
CA ARG A 105 -8.01 5.94 -15.10
C ARG A 105 -7.09 5.55 -16.24
N GLY A 106 -5.86 6.03 -16.21
CA GLY A 106 -4.80 5.70 -17.14
C GLY A 106 -3.68 4.91 -16.47
N ILE A 107 -3.14 3.92 -17.18
CA ILE A 107 -1.95 3.16 -16.77
C ILE A 107 -1.00 3.06 -17.97
N THR A 108 0.29 3.35 -17.76
CA THR A 108 1.34 3.18 -18.78
C THR A 108 2.66 2.74 -18.15
N ASP A 109 3.41 1.94 -18.89
CA ASP A 109 4.72 1.38 -18.55
C ASP A 109 5.85 1.93 -19.44
N THR A 110 5.52 2.78 -20.42
CA THR A 110 6.45 3.18 -21.49
C THR A 110 6.93 4.62 -21.39
N VAL A 111 6.31 5.43 -20.53
CA VAL A 111 6.67 6.86 -20.37
C VAL A 111 7.92 7.03 -19.52
N ILE A 112 8.04 6.25 -18.44
CA ILE A 112 9.18 6.27 -17.52
C ILE A 112 9.90 4.93 -17.64
N THR A 113 11.18 4.99 -17.98
CA THR A 113 12.00 3.78 -18.09
C THR A 113 12.29 3.18 -16.71
N ARG A 114 12.65 1.89 -16.67
CA ARG A 114 13.04 1.23 -15.43
C ARG A 114 14.28 1.88 -14.80
N ASP A 115 15.24 2.31 -15.61
CA ASP A 115 16.45 3.00 -15.14
C ASP A 115 16.12 4.37 -14.52
N GLU A 116 15.22 5.14 -15.14
CA GLU A 116 14.71 6.38 -14.55
C GLU A 116 14.00 6.12 -13.22
N ALA A 117 13.14 5.11 -13.15
CA ALA A 117 12.44 4.75 -11.92
C ALA A 117 13.41 4.32 -10.80
N GLN A 118 14.46 3.56 -11.12
CA GLN A 118 15.51 3.19 -10.17
C GLN A 118 16.28 4.41 -9.66
N ARG A 119 16.63 5.35 -10.55
CA ARG A 119 17.30 6.60 -10.13
C ARG A 119 16.37 7.49 -9.30
N ILE A 120 15.09 7.58 -9.63
CA ILE A 120 14.09 8.28 -8.82
C ILE A 120 13.92 7.60 -7.44
N ARG A 121 13.93 6.27 -7.38
CA ARG A 121 13.95 5.51 -6.11
C ARG A 121 15.16 5.89 -5.27
N SER A 122 16.35 5.97 -5.88
CA SER A 122 17.57 6.39 -5.18
C SER A 122 17.44 7.80 -4.58
N ILE A 123 16.79 8.74 -5.26
CA ILE A 123 16.49 10.07 -4.71
C ILE A 123 15.58 9.96 -3.47
N ALA A 124 14.53 9.15 -3.54
CA ALA A 124 13.64 8.92 -2.41
C ALA A 124 14.41 8.31 -1.21
N GLU A 125 15.25 7.31 -1.46
CA GLU A 125 16.08 6.64 -0.45
C GLU A 125 17.10 7.60 0.19
N LYS A 126 17.78 8.44 -0.60
CA LYS A 126 18.70 9.49 -0.11
C LYS A 126 17.99 10.47 0.83
N GLY A 127 16.79 10.94 0.48
CA GLY A 127 16.06 11.85 1.35
C GLY A 127 15.50 11.18 2.61
N LEU A 128 15.00 9.94 2.47
CA LEU A 128 14.50 9.12 3.57
C LEU A 128 15.59 8.45 4.41
N SER A 129 16.88 8.63 4.08
CA SER A 129 17.97 8.26 4.98
C SER A 129 18.24 9.33 6.04
N LEU A 130 17.74 10.55 5.84
CA LEU A 130 17.83 11.65 6.81
C LEU A 130 16.76 11.53 7.90
N GLY A 131 15.72 10.74 7.68
CA GLY A 131 14.62 10.56 8.61
C GLY A 131 13.63 9.51 8.12
N GLY A 132 12.80 9.01 9.02
CA GLY A 132 11.70 8.13 8.70
C GLY A 132 10.70 8.13 9.83
N SER A 133 9.49 7.62 9.56
CA SER A 133 8.52 7.39 10.63
C SER A 133 8.93 6.22 11.50
N ASP A 134 8.49 6.24 12.76
CA ASP A 134 8.53 5.05 13.64
C ASP A 134 7.52 3.98 13.20
N GLY A 135 6.52 4.36 12.41
CA GLY A 135 5.53 3.46 11.85
C GLY A 135 5.83 3.04 10.40
N GLY A 136 4.86 2.34 9.81
CA GLY A 136 5.00 1.72 8.50
C GLY A 136 4.96 2.65 7.29
N ALA A 137 4.73 3.97 7.45
CA ALA A 137 4.71 4.92 6.34
C ALA A 137 5.65 6.09 6.57
N SER A 138 6.48 6.43 5.59
CA SER A 138 7.32 7.63 5.62
C SER A 138 7.11 8.45 4.36
N ILE A 139 7.09 9.77 4.53
CA ILE A 139 6.84 10.74 3.46
C ILE A 139 8.03 11.68 3.33
N LEU A 140 8.41 11.96 2.09
CA LEU A 140 9.37 12.98 1.70
C LEU A 140 8.78 13.81 0.56
N ASP A 141 8.54 15.09 0.81
CA ASP A 141 8.11 16.06 -0.20
C ASP A 141 9.26 17.04 -0.47
N LEU A 142 9.94 16.88 -1.61
CA LEU A 142 11.04 17.76 -2.00
C LEU A 142 10.56 19.19 -2.30
N HIS A 143 9.30 19.40 -2.66
CA HIS A 143 8.78 20.72 -3.01
C HIS A 143 8.40 21.56 -1.78
N SER A 144 7.79 20.94 -0.76
CA SER A 144 7.53 21.62 0.53
C SER A 144 8.69 21.51 1.53
N GLY A 145 9.56 20.53 1.34
CA GLY A 145 10.59 20.12 2.29
C GLY A 145 10.04 19.26 3.43
N ALA A 146 8.79 18.78 3.40
CA ALA A 146 8.29 17.93 4.47
C ALA A 146 8.99 16.57 4.48
N LEU A 147 9.50 16.15 5.64
CA LEU A 147 10.10 14.83 5.86
C LEU A 147 9.58 14.22 7.17
N SER A 148 9.20 12.95 7.14
CA SER A 148 8.88 12.17 8.33
C SER A 148 10.12 11.93 9.20
N VAL A 149 10.03 12.24 10.50
CA VAL A 149 11.06 11.97 11.52
C VAL A 149 10.38 11.52 12.81
N GLY A 150 10.51 10.23 13.14
CA GLY A 150 9.80 9.60 14.26
C GLY A 150 8.29 9.74 14.10
N LYS A 151 7.64 10.43 15.05
CA LYS A 151 6.19 10.68 15.03
C LYS A 151 5.80 12.04 14.44
N HIS A 152 6.74 12.77 13.85
CA HIS A 152 6.56 14.17 13.43
C HIS A 152 7.01 14.43 12.00
N PHE A 153 6.63 15.59 11.48
CA PHE A 153 7.16 16.15 10.24
C PHE A 153 8.12 17.29 10.54
N VAL A 154 9.26 17.31 9.86
CA VAL A 154 10.21 18.44 9.89
C VAL A 154 10.34 19.05 8.50
N ASN A 155 10.78 20.31 8.44
CA ASN A 155 11.22 20.89 7.18
C ASN A 155 12.69 20.50 6.93
N LEU A 156 12.90 19.62 5.97
CA LEU A 156 14.18 19.11 5.49
C LEU A 156 15.22 20.22 5.29
N TYR A 157 14.85 21.29 4.58
CA TYR A 157 15.77 22.37 4.22
C TYR A 157 16.19 23.21 5.43
N ARG A 158 15.30 23.41 6.40
CA ARG A 158 15.62 24.14 7.64
C ARG A 158 16.39 23.27 8.63
N TYR A 159 16.01 22.00 8.74
CA TYR A 159 16.55 21.10 9.75
C TYR A 159 17.95 20.58 9.39
N PHE A 160 18.19 20.26 8.11
CA PHE A 160 19.48 19.72 7.67
C PHE A 160 20.36 20.75 6.97
N GLY A 161 19.83 21.93 6.60
CA GLY A 161 20.60 23.06 6.08
C GLY A 161 21.56 22.69 4.97
N ASP A 162 22.85 22.94 5.18
CA ASP A 162 23.91 22.69 4.20
C ASP A 162 24.12 21.20 3.86
N LYS A 163 23.73 20.28 4.75
CA LYS A 163 23.83 18.83 4.49
C LYS A 163 22.95 18.39 3.31
N ILE A 164 21.95 19.18 2.92
CA ILE A 164 21.12 18.88 1.74
C ILE A 164 21.94 18.86 0.46
N GLN A 165 22.97 19.71 0.36
CA GLN A 165 23.84 19.80 -0.81
C GLN A 165 24.73 18.55 -0.97
N THR A 166 24.95 17.79 0.11
CA THR A 166 25.69 16.52 0.05
C THR A 166 24.79 15.31 -0.16
N VAL A 167 23.48 15.46 0.01
CA VAL A 167 22.48 14.39 -0.13
C VAL A 167 21.93 14.34 -1.54
N PHE A 168 21.61 15.50 -2.13
CA PHE A 168 21.06 15.59 -3.49
C PHE A 168 22.03 16.32 -4.43
N SER A 169 22.21 15.74 -5.60
CA SER A 169 22.94 16.35 -6.71
C SER A 169 22.03 17.21 -7.59
N GLU A 170 22.62 18.09 -8.39
CA GLU A 170 21.86 18.82 -9.43
C GLU A 170 21.23 17.86 -10.46
N GLU A 171 21.88 16.73 -10.76
CA GLU A 171 21.35 15.71 -11.65
C GLU A 171 20.10 15.02 -11.08
N ASP A 172 20.03 14.85 -9.75
CA ASP A 172 18.85 14.30 -9.08
C ASP A 172 17.64 15.23 -9.29
N PHE A 173 17.81 16.54 -9.08
CA PHE A 173 16.73 17.52 -9.29
C PHE A 173 16.35 17.64 -10.77
N ARG A 174 17.32 17.57 -11.68
CA ARG A 174 17.06 17.55 -13.13
C ARG A 174 16.21 16.35 -13.53
N LEU A 175 16.60 15.15 -13.09
CA LEU A 175 15.85 13.93 -13.35
C LEU A 175 14.43 13.99 -12.77
N TYR A 176 14.29 14.43 -11.52
CA TYR A 176 12.98 14.56 -10.87
C TYR A 176 12.05 15.49 -11.65
N ARG A 177 12.55 16.65 -12.09
CA ARG A 177 11.80 17.59 -12.93
C ARG A 177 11.38 16.94 -14.26
N ASP A 178 12.31 16.28 -14.94
CA ASP A 178 12.07 15.72 -16.27
C ASP A 178 11.04 14.56 -16.20
N VAL A 179 11.13 13.70 -15.18
CA VAL A 179 10.13 12.65 -14.89
C VAL A 179 8.75 13.25 -14.61
N ARG A 180 8.68 14.30 -13.77
CA ARG A 180 7.44 14.99 -13.48
C ARG A 180 6.81 15.59 -14.75
N GLN A 181 7.62 16.22 -15.61
CA GLN A 181 7.14 16.78 -16.88
C GLN A 181 6.59 15.69 -17.81
N LYS A 182 7.26 14.54 -17.92
CA LYS A 182 6.76 13.39 -18.68
C LYS A 182 5.39 12.92 -18.16
N VAL A 183 5.23 12.80 -16.85
CA VAL A 183 3.95 12.43 -16.22
C VAL A 183 2.87 13.47 -16.50
N GLN A 184 3.18 14.75 -16.34
CA GLN A 184 2.26 15.87 -16.61
C GLN A 184 1.78 15.88 -18.07
N LEU A 185 2.69 15.70 -19.04
CA LEU A 185 2.35 15.62 -20.47
C LEU A 185 1.48 14.41 -20.78
N THR A 186 1.77 13.26 -20.15
CA THR A 186 0.99 12.02 -20.33
C THR A 186 -0.45 12.19 -19.86
N ILE A 187 -0.64 12.78 -18.68
CA ILE A 187 -1.97 13.09 -18.14
C ILE A 187 -2.69 14.06 -19.08
N ALA A 188 -2.00 15.12 -19.52
CA ALA A 188 -2.58 16.11 -20.40
C ALA A 188 -3.10 15.50 -21.70
N GLN A 189 -2.30 14.65 -22.33
CA GLN A 189 -2.65 13.93 -23.55
C GLN A 189 -3.84 12.99 -23.34
N ALA A 190 -3.82 12.16 -22.28
CA ALA A 190 -4.85 11.14 -22.04
C ALA A 190 -6.24 11.74 -21.79
N PHE A 191 -6.29 12.89 -21.10
CA PHE A 191 -7.53 13.60 -20.79
C PHE A 191 -7.90 14.69 -21.81
N GLY A 192 -7.09 14.91 -22.85
CA GLY A 192 -7.37 15.91 -23.89
C GLY A 192 -7.34 17.34 -23.36
N ILE A 193 -6.46 17.64 -22.40
CA ILE A 193 -6.29 18.99 -21.81
C ILE A 193 -4.97 19.60 -22.28
N SER A 194 -4.90 20.93 -22.33
CA SER A 194 -3.63 21.60 -22.62
C SER A 194 -2.65 21.38 -21.46
N ALA A 195 -1.43 20.93 -21.76
CA ALA A 195 -0.38 20.78 -20.77
C ALA A 195 -0.04 22.11 -20.06
N SER A 196 -0.21 23.25 -20.74
CA SER A 196 -0.01 24.58 -20.16
C SER A 196 -1.05 24.98 -19.12
N SER A 197 -2.17 24.27 -19.06
CA SER A 197 -3.28 24.51 -18.13
C SER A 197 -3.27 23.57 -16.93
N LEU A 198 -2.39 22.56 -16.95
CA LEU A 198 -2.24 21.59 -15.88
C LEU A 198 -1.06 22.00 -15.00
N TYR A 199 -1.31 22.27 -13.72
CA TYR A 199 -0.28 22.77 -12.80
C TYR A 199 -0.05 21.80 -11.65
N LEU A 200 1.22 21.59 -11.29
CA LEU A 200 1.57 20.85 -10.09
C LEU A 200 1.05 21.57 -8.84
N THR A 201 0.61 20.81 -7.85
CA THR A 201 0.20 21.33 -6.56
C THR A 201 0.74 20.48 -5.42
N LYS A 202 0.63 21.00 -4.20
CA LYS A 202 1.13 20.35 -2.99
C LYS A 202 0.04 19.47 -2.38
N PRO A 203 0.40 18.30 -1.81
CA PRO A 203 1.74 17.75 -1.74
C PRO A 203 2.11 16.93 -3.00
N THR A 204 3.37 17.00 -3.42
CA THR A 204 3.97 16.05 -4.37
C THR A 204 5.10 15.36 -3.64
N PHE A 205 4.99 14.05 -3.41
CA PHE A 205 5.81 13.40 -2.40
C PHE A 205 6.18 11.96 -2.75
N PHE A 206 7.32 11.53 -2.23
CA PHE A 206 7.71 10.14 -2.14
C PHE A 206 7.08 9.50 -0.91
N SER A 207 6.52 8.31 -1.10
CA SER A 207 6.08 7.44 -0.02
C SER A 207 6.96 6.20 0.05
N ARG A 208 7.46 5.87 1.25
CA ARG A 208 8.00 4.55 1.58
C ARG A 208 7.04 3.88 2.55
N ILE A 209 6.47 2.76 2.16
CA ILE A 209 5.57 1.99 3.03
C ILE A 209 6.04 0.55 3.21
N ASN A 210 5.89 0.01 4.42
CA ASN A 210 6.22 -1.38 4.75
C ASN A 210 5.18 -1.98 5.74
N SER A 211 5.49 -3.15 6.31
CA SER A 211 4.62 -3.89 7.21
C SER A 211 4.75 -3.50 8.69
N THR A 212 5.54 -2.48 9.04
CA THR A 212 5.64 -1.99 10.43
C THR A 212 4.29 -1.40 10.89
N GLU A 213 3.91 -1.67 12.13
CA GLU A 213 2.65 -1.18 12.69
C GLU A 213 2.59 0.36 12.74
N ALA A 214 1.40 0.91 12.53
CA ALA A 214 1.19 2.35 12.61
C ALA A 214 1.40 2.86 14.04
N GLN A 215 2.16 3.94 14.17
CA GLN A 215 2.41 4.63 15.45
C GLN A 215 1.62 5.93 15.55
N THR A 216 1.21 6.47 14.41
CA THR A 216 0.43 7.69 14.24
C THR A 216 -0.61 7.49 13.15
N ALA A 217 -1.63 8.37 13.07
CA ALA A 217 -2.60 8.36 11.98
C ALA A 217 -1.97 8.57 10.59
N HIS A 218 -0.78 9.20 10.51
CA HIS A 218 -0.05 9.36 9.25
C HIS A 218 0.61 8.07 8.76
N ASP A 219 0.72 7.05 9.63
CA ASP A 219 1.22 5.73 9.28
C ASP A 219 0.11 4.81 8.73
N GLU A 220 -1.15 5.19 8.90
CA GLU A 220 -2.31 4.40 8.47
C GLU A 220 -2.64 4.63 6.98
N TYR A 221 -1.79 4.10 6.09
CA TYR A 221 -1.87 4.34 4.65
C TYR A 221 -2.99 3.55 3.91
N TRP A 222 -3.68 2.63 4.59
CA TRP A 222 -4.56 1.64 3.95
C TRP A 222 -6.05 2.03 3.94
N HIS A 223 -6.38 3.21 4.44
CA HIS A 223 -7.77 3.68 4.50
C HIS A 223 -8.26 4.15 3.13
N ALA A 224 -9.53 3.85 2.84
CA ALA A 224 -10.18 4.32 1.64
C ALA A 224 -10.39 5.83 1.67
N HIS A 225 -10.08 6.52 0.58
CA HIS A 225 -10.22 7.96 0.47
C HIS A 225 -10.48 8.43 -0.96
N VAL A 226 -10.93 9.69 -1.07
CA VAL A 226 -11.13 10.43 -2.32
C VAL A 226 -10.23 11.65 -2.28
N ASP A 227 -9.27 11.72 -3.19
CA ASP A 227 -8.22 12.75 -3.17
C ASP A 227 -8.75 14.19 -3.20
N LYS A 228 -9.77 14.45 -4.03
CA LYS A 228 -10.37 15.78 -4.14
C LYS A 228 -11.06 16.21 -2.85
N VAL A 229 -11.68 15.28 -2.12
CA VAL A 229 -12.33 15.54 -0.83
C VAL A 229 -11.30 15.68 0.29
N THR A 230 -10.28 14.82 0.31
CA THR A 230 -9.25 14.81 1.35
C THR A 230 -8.38 16.07 1.35
N TYR A 231 -8.09 16.63 0.16
CA TYR A 231 -7.12 17.74 0.04
C TYR A 231 -7.69 19.01 -0.65
N GLY A 232 -8.93 18.97 -1.15
CA GLY A 232 -9.71 20.15 -1.51
C GLY A 232 -9.27 20.93 -2.76
N SER A 233 -8.35 20.42 -3.58
CA SER A 233 -7.81 21.22 -4.70
C SER A 233 -7.24 20.43 -5.89
N PHE A 234 -7.36 19.10 -5.92
CA PHE A 234 -6.76 18.28 -6.99
C PHE A 234 -7.82 17.89 -8.01
N ASP A 235 -7.46 17.97 -9.29
CA ASP A 235 -8.28 17.49 -10.39
C ASP A 235 -7.74 16.17 -10.94
N TYR A 236 -6.43 15.97 -10.87
CA TYR A 236 -5.75 14.76 -11.31
C TYR A 236 -4.71 14.29 -10.30
N THR A 237 -4.65 12.97 -10.15
CA THR A 237 -3.68 12.25 -9.33
C THR A 237 -2.83 11.38 -10.23
N SER A 238 -1.54 11.22 -9.90
CA SER A 238 -0.73 10.14 -10.43
C SER A 238 0.19 9.51 -9.39
N LEU A 239 0.45 8.22 -9.56
CA LEU A 239 1.42 7.43 -8.85
C LEU A 239 2.43 6.88 -9.86
N LEU A 240 3.69 7.25 -9.70
CA LEU A 240 4.81 6.56 -10.31
C LEU A 240 5.32 5.51 -9.32
N TYR A 241 5.21 4.23 -9.68
CA TYR A 241 5.71 3.13 -8.88
C TYR A 241 7.23 2.99 -9.04
N LEU A 242 7.93 2.82 -7.92
CA LEU A 242 9.38 2.74 -7.83
C LEU A 242 9.88 1.38 -7.32
N SER A 243 8.95 0.48 -7.03
CA SER A 243 9.21 -0.89 -6.55
C SER A 243 8.32 -1.88 -7.31
N ASP A 244 8.80 -3.11 -7.47
CA ASP A 244 8.10 -4.18 -8.15
C ASP A 244 7.31 -5.06 -7.16
N TYR A 245 6.00 -5.18 -7.40
CA TYR A 245 5.13 -6.09 -6.64
C TYR A 245 5.61 -7.53 -6.77
N LEU A 246 5.57 -8.30 -5.68
CA LEU A 246 6.05 -9.68 -5.54
C LEU A 246 7.56 -9.91 -5.73
N ASP A 247 8.33 -8.87 -6.06
CA ASP A 247 9.79 -8.92 -6.12
C ASP A 247 10.42 -8.11 -4.97
N ASP A 248 10.00 -6.85 -4.77
CA ASP A 248 10.45 -5.96 -3.68
C ASP A 248 9.55 -6.04 -2.43
N PHE A 249 8.26 -6.36 -2.60
CA PHE A 249 7.25 -6.40 -1.53
C PHE A 249 6.00 -7.20 -1.93
N SER A 250 5.17 -7.63 -0.97
CA SER A 250 3.81 -8.12 -1.23
C SER A 250 2.74 -7.38 -0.44
N GLY A 251 1.46 -7.62 -0.76
CA GLY A 251 0.38 -6.70 -0.43
C GLY A 251 0.59 -5.37 -1.16
N GLY A 252 0.21 -4.24 -0.56
CA GLY A 252 0.55 -2.91 -1.09
C GLY A 252 0.01 -2.56 -2.48
N ARG A 253 -0.89 -3.36 -3.07
CA ARG A 253 -1.51 -3.05 -4.35
C ARG A 253 -2.41 -1.83 -4.21
N PHE A 254 -2.58 -1.10 -5.30
CA PHE A 254 -3.49 0.04 -5.34
C PHE A 254 -4.87 -0.44 -5.80
N VAL A 255 -5.91 -0.16 -5.01
CA VAL A 255 -7.25 -0.68 -5.21
C VAL A 255 -8.21 0.48 -5.43
N PHE A 256 -8.81 0.55 -6.61
CA PHE A 256 -10.00 1.35 -6.86
C PHE A 256 -11.21 0.57 -6.33
N MET A 257 -11.98 1.21 -5.47
CA MET A 257 -13.17 0.64 -4.86
C MET A 257 -14.39 1.07 -5.68
N GLU A 258 -15.08 0.09 -6.26
CA GLU A 258 -16.25 0.30 -7.09
C GLU A 258 -17.42 -0.52 -6.58
N GLU A 259 -18.64 -0.12 -6.96
CA GLU A 259 -19.82 -0.94 -6.75
C GLU A 259 -19.69 -2.23 -7.58
N GLY A 260 -19.75 -3.38 -6.91
CA GLY A 260 -19.70 -4.71 -7.53
C GLY A 260 -18.33 -5.39 -7.50
N THR A 261 -17.27 -4.79 -8.06
CA THR A 261 -15.96 -5.45 -8.19
C THR A 261 -14.82 -4.45 -8.01
N ASN A 262 -13.93 -4.74 -7.05
CA ASN A 262 -12.75 -3.91 -6.82
C ASN A 262 -11.76 -4.07 -7.97
N ARG A 263 -11.09 -2.98 -8.33
CA ARG A 263 -10.15 -2.95 -9.45
C ARG A 263 -8.75 -2.62 -8.98
N THR A 264 -7.79 -3.52 -9.21
CA THR A 264 -6.44 -3.39 -8.65
C THR A 264 -5.39 -3.08 -9.71
N VAL A 265 -4.43 -2.23 -9.37
CA VAL A 265 -3.20 -2.01 -10.13
C VAL A 265 -2.05 -2.62 -9.35
N GLU A 266 -1.36 -3.59 -9.96
CA GLU A 266 -0.14 -4.17 -9.41
C GLU A 266 1.05 -3.23 -9.68
N PRO A 267 1.77 -2.78 -8.63
CA PRO A 267 2.93 -1.93 -8.78
C PRO A 267 4.06 -2.59 -9.57
N ARG A 268 4.70 -1.81 -10.43
CA ARG A 268 5.85 -2.19 -11.23
C ARG A 268 6.77 -0.98 -11.37
N ALA A 269 8.07 -1.13 -11.15
CA ALA A 269 9.00 0.00 -11.27
C ALA A 269 8.92 0.63 -12.68
N GLY A 270 8.65 1.94 -12.72
CA GLY A 270 8.44 2.73 -13.96
C GLY A 270 6.98 2.86 -14.39
N ARG A 271 6.06 2.08 -13.82
CA ARG A 271 4.63 2.19 -14.12
C ARG A 271 4.07 3.50 -13.58
N VAL A 272 3.34 4.23 -14.42
CA VAL A 272 2.57 5.41 -14.04
C VAL A 272 1.09 5.05 -14.07
N SER A 273 0.43 5.16 -12.92
CA SER A 273 -1.04 5.12 -12.80
C SER A 273 -1.54 6.53 -12.56
N PHE A 274 -2.54 6.99 -13.29
CA PHE A 274 -3.08 8.34 -13.16
C PHE A 274 -4.60 8.34 -13.33
N PHE A 275 -5.30 9.24 -12.64
CA PHE A 275 -6.76 9.26 -12.63
C PHE A 275 -7.30 10.63 -12.22
N THR A 276 -8.58 10.89 -12.49
CA THR A 276 -9.28 12.07 -11.98
C THR A 276 -9.53 11.96 -10.47
N SER A 277 -9.24 13.00 -9.71
CA SER A 277 -9.19 12.93 -8.23
C SER A 277 -10.55 12.87 -7.52
N GLY A 278 -11.68 12.91 -8.24
CA GLY A 278 -13.04 12.96 -7.69
C GLY A 278 -13.52 11.62 -7.14
N SER A 279 -14.73 11.64 -6.59
CA SER A 279 -15.35 10.50 -5.90
C SER A 279 -15.61 9.29 -6.81
N GLU A 280 -15.54 9.45 -8.13
CA GLU A 280 -15.54 8.33 -9.10
C GLU A 280 -14.29 7.43 -9.01
N ASN A 281 -13.29 7.86 -8.24
CA ASN A 281 -12.06 7.12 -7.98
C ASN A 281 -11.82 6.95 -6.47
N LEU A 282 -12.81 6.49 -5.70
CA LEU A 282 -12.58 6.01 -4.34
C LEU A 282 -11.50 4.91 -4.35
N HIS A 283 -10.48 5.03 -3.51
CA HIS A 283 -9.37 4.08 -3.55
C HIS A 283 -8.68 3.89 -2.20
N ARG A 284 -7.95 2.78 -2.09
CA ARG A 284 -7.08 2.46 -0.96
C ARG A 284 -5.80 1.77 -1.42
N VAL A 285 -4.82 1.69 -0.53
CA VAL A 285 -3.65 0.82 -0.69
C VAL A 285 -3.83 -0.38 0.22
N GLU A 286 -3.57 -1.60 -0.27
CA GLU A 286 -3.53 -2.77 0.60
C GLU A 286 -2.41 -2.66 1.63
N LYS A 287 -2.57 -3.27 2.81
CA LYS A 287 -1.46 -3.39 3.75
C LYS A 287 -0.30 -4.15 3.10
N VAL A 288 0.91 -3.63 3.23
CA VAL A 288 2.12 -4.36 2.85
C VAL A 288 2.30 -5.51 3.83
N GLN A 289 2.52 -6.71 3.30
CA GLN A 289 2.69 -7.91 4.12
C GLN A 289 4.18 -8.18 4.42
N TRP A 290 5.05 -7.92 3.45
CA TRP A 290 6.50 -7.94 3.60
C TRP A 290 7.18 -7.01 2.59
N GLY A 291 8.43 -6.66 2.85
CA GLY A 291 9.23 -5.82 1.96
C GLY A 291 8.89 -4.34 2.09
N THR A 292 9.32 -3.55 1.11
CA THR A 292 9.12 -2.09 1.11
C THR A 292 8.67 -1.60 -0.26
N ARG A 293 7.58 -0.83 -0.27
CA ARG A 293 7.05 -0.21 -1.49
C ARG A 293 7.40 1.27 -1.53
N TYR A 294 8.05 1.68 -2.61
CA TYR A 294 8.30 3.08 -2.95
C TYR A 294 7.37 3.55 -4.08
N ALA A 295 6.86 4.77 -3.95
CA ALA A 295 6.12 5.45 -5.01
C ALA A 295 6.33 6.97 -4.93
N CYS A 296 6.23 7.65 -6.07
CA CYS A 296 6.18 9.09 -6.17
C CYS A 296 4.77 9.53 -6.59
N HIS A 297 4.14 10.39 -5.79
CA HIS A 297 2.80 10.89 -6.02
C HIS A 297 2.87 12.30 -6.59
N HIS A 298 2.22 12.53 -7.74
CA HIS A 298 2.04 13.88 -8.27
C HIS A 298 0.56 14.25 -8.24
N ARG A 299 0.29 15.44 -7.72
CA ARG A 299 -1.05 16.04 -7.67
C ARG A 299 -1.09 17.22 -8.60
N LEU A 300 -2.11 17.28 -9.47
CA LEU A 300 -2.26 18.35 -10.44
C LEU A 300 -3.68 18.94 -10.41
N HIS A 301 -3.76 20.21 -10.76
CA HIS A 301 -5.01 20.97 -10.83
C HIS A 301 -5.09 21.78 -12.12
N LEU A 302 -6.31 22.06 -12.55
CA LEU A 302 -6.64 22.88 -13.71
C LEU A 302 -6.88 24.32 -13.25
N GLN A 303 -5.84 25.17 -13.19
CA GLN A 303 -6.02 26.63 -13.07
C GLN A 303 -4.71 27.44 -13.17
N PRO A 304 -4.71 28.57 -13.91
CA PRO A 304 -3.86 29.70 -13.55
C PRO A 304 -4.51 30.37 -12.34
N ARG A 305 -3.78 30.51 -11.22
CA ARG A 305 -4.27 31.06 -9.93
C ARG A 305 -5.41 32.10 -10.08
N PRO A 306 -6.54 31.97 -9.36
CA PRO A 306 -7.51 33.05 -9.30
C PRO A 306 -6.89 34.27 -8.60
N ARG A 307 -6.95 35.43 -9.24
CA ARG A 307 -6.55 36.73 -8.66
C ARG A 307 -7.46 37.24 -7.53
N HIS A 308 -8.34 36.42 -6.96
CA HIS A 308 -9.13 36.80 -5.80
C HIS A 308 -9.19 35.71 -4.75
N ARG A 309 -8.61 36.01 -3.57
CA ARG A 309 -8.94 35.35 -2.30
C ARG A 309 -10.46 35.43 -2.11
N ARG A 310 -11.15 34.29 -2.06
CA ARG A 310 -12.44 34.22 -1.38
C ARG A 310 -12.19 34.22 0.14
N PRO A 311 -12.82 35.12 0.92
CA PRO A 311 -12.89 34.93 2.36
C PRO A 311 -13.84 33.77 2.64
N GLY A 312 -13.41 32.78 3.42
CA GLY A 312 -14.34 31.84 4.06
C GLY A 312 -14.21 30.35 3.77
N VAL A 313 -13.28 29.89 2.93
CA VAL A 313 -12.98 28.44 2.85
C VAL A 313 -11.77 28.15 3.74
N GLN A 314 -12.01 27.55 4.91
CA GLN A 314 -10.94 26.93 5.69
C GLN A 314 -10.44 25.72 4.91
N VAL A 315 -9.43 25.95 4.06
CA VAL A 315 -8.56 24.87 3.60
C VAL A 315 -7.94 24.26 4.86
N ALA A 316 -8.07 22.94 5.03
CA ALA A 316 -7.34 22.23 6.05
C ALA A 316 -5.86 22.60 5.88
N ARG A 317 -5.34 23.39 6.83
CA ARG A 317 -3.91 23.70 6.85
C ARG A 317 -3.20 22.35 7.01
N PRO A 318 -2.11 22.08 6.27
CA PRO A 318 -1.17 21.08 6.75
C PRO A 318 -0.83 21.42 8.20
N PRO A 319 -0.62 20.41 9.08
CA PRO A 319 -0.35 20.66 10.49
C PRO A 319 0.70 21.75 10.59
N ALA A 320 0.36 22.81 11.32
CA ALA A 320 1.29 23.90 11.55
C ALA A 320 2.56 23.27 12.12
N LEU A 321 3.71 23.53 11.47
CA LEU A 321 5.01 23.31 12.10
C LEU A 321 4.93 23.93 13.51
N PRO A 322 5.38 23.22 14.56
CA PRO A 322 5.34 23.73 15.92
C PRO A 322 5.85 25.17 15.95
N THR A 323 5.01 26.07 16.45
CA THR A 323 5.35 27.48 16.67
C THR A 323 6.53 27.54 17.63
N GLY A 324 7.72 27.81 17.11
CA GLY A 324 8.97 27.80 17.85
C GLY A 324 10.23 27.87 16.99
N GLN A 325 10.15 27.69 15.68
CA GLN A 325 11.30 27.91 14.79
C GLN A 325 11.22 29.27 14.08
N PRO A 326 12.31 30.06 14.05
CA PRO A 326 12.35 31.37 13.40
C PRO A 326 11.91 31.26 11.95
N GLN A 327 11.00 32.14 11.52
CA GLN A 327 10.46 32.15 10.16
C GLN A 327 11.43 32.70 9.11
N ASP A 328 12.55 33.30 9.51
CA ASP A 328 13.57 33.83 8.59
C ASP A 328 14.76 32.88 8.44
N GLY A 329 14.81 32.22 7.30
CA GLY A 329 15.98 31.48 6.83
C GLY A 329 15.92 31.39 5.32
N THR A 330 16.85 32.06 4.65
CA THR A 330 17.00 32.03 3.18
C THR A 330 17.20 30.58 2.74
N PRO A 331 16.45 30.06 1.74
CA PRO A 331 16.70 28.72 1.22
C PRO A 331 18.14 28.62 0.71
N PRO A 332 18.82 27.47 0.89
CA PRO A 332 20.16 27.26 0.33
C PRO A 332 20.21 27.60 -1.16
N ALA A 333 21.30 28.18 -1.66
CA ALA A 333 21.40 28.73 -3.02
C ALA A 333 20.99 27.73 -4.12
N LEU A 334 21.30 26.44 -3.91
CA LEU A 334 20.90 25.34 -4.78
C LEU A 334 19.36 25.22 -4.89
N LEU A 335 18.65 25.33 -3.76
CA LEU A 335 17.19 25.26 -3.70
C LEU A 335 16.54 26.49 -4.33
N ALA A 336 17.12 27.68 -4.13
CA ALA A 336 16.63 28.92 -4.75
C ALA A 336 16.69 28.83 -6.29
N HIS A 337 17.77 28.27 -6.83
CA HIS A 337 17.93 28.01 -8.26
C HIS A 337 16.89 27.02 -8.80
N PHE A 338 16.61 25.92 -8.09
CA PHE A 338 15.62 24.93 -8.53
C PHE A 338 14.16 25.39 -8.38
N LEU A 339 13.84 26.15 -7.33
CA LEU A 339 12.54 26.79 -7.17
C LEU A 339 12.28 27.84 -8.27
N GLN A 340 13.30 28.60 -8.69
CA GLN A 340 13.19 29.58 -9.78
C GLN A 340 13.01 28.93 -11.15
N GLN A 341 13.60 27.75 -11.39
CA GLN A 341 13.48 27.03 -12.67
C GLN A 341 12.21 26.15 -12.77
N GLY A 342 11.30 26.24 -11.80
CA GLY A 342 10.11 25.40 -11.75
C GLY A 342 10.44 23.91 -11.63
N ALA A 343 11.63 23.54 -11.12
CA ALA A 343 12.08 22.16 -10.98
C ALA A 343 11.44 21.45 -9.79
N LEU A 344 10.94 22.21 -8.80
CA LEU A 344 10.18 21.72 -7.66
C LEU A 344 8.74 22.22 -7.72
#